data_AF-A0A7S2LMJ0-F1
#
_entry.id   AF-A0A7S2LMJ0-F1
#
_cell.length_a   1.000
_cell.length_b   1.000
_cell.length_c   1.000
_cell.angle_alpha   90.00
_cell.angle_beta   90.00
_cell.angle_gamma   90.00
#
_symmetry.space_group_name_H-M   'P 1'
#
loop_
_entity.id
_entity.type
_entity.pdbx_description
1 polymer ?
#
loop_
_entity_poly.entity_id
_entity_poly.type
_entity_poly.pdbx_seq_one_letter_code
_entity_poly.pdbx_strand_id
1 'polypeptide(L)'
;LSPNGDYLLAGYGTGKIILWDIIKGSILNSTLDLHSSSISSVRLNALPMAAMGGRQSEKKEIGAVSVDANGIVNKLTFTKGMLWSTYSVETELLLDGTAGQILAMDSLPSFDDESGGTATMDNMDYHPSVNKIVLIALSSAR
;
A
#
# COMPACT_ATOMS: atom_id res chain seq x y z
N LEU A 1 -0.07 -1.49 -10.38
CA LEU A 1 0.58 -2.82 -10.51
C LEU A 1 1.49 -2.99 -9.31
N SER A 2 1.70 -4.22 -8.83
CA SER A 2 2.81 -4.49 -7.91
C SER A 2 4.14 -4.33 -8.66
N PRO A 3 5.27 -4.08 -7.97
CA PRO A 3 6.57 -3.94 -8.62
C PRO A 3 6.95 -5.13 -9.52
N ASN A 4 6.58 -6.35 -9.10
CA ASN A 4 6.85 -7.58 -9.86
C ASN A 4 5.80 -7.88 -10.94
N GLY A 5 4.72 -7.10 -11.02
CA GLY A 5 3.67 -7.29 -12.02
C GLY A 5 2.71 -8.46 -11.75
N ASP A 6 2.78 -9.11 -10.58
CA ASP A 6 1.89 -10.22 -10.24
C ASP A 6 0.46 -9.77 -9.86
N TYR A 7 0.33 -8.52 -9.39
CA TYR A 7 -0.91 -7.99 -8.82
C TYR A 7 -1.34 -6.68 -9.45
N LEU A 8 -2.65 -6.55 -9.69
CA LEU A 8 -3.29 -5.30 -10.07
C LEU A 8 -4.25 -4.88 -8.97
N LEU A 9 -4.13 -3.63 -8.54
CA LEU A 9 -5.09 -2.96 -7.69
C LEU A 9 -5.77 -1.87 -8.49
N ALA A 10 -7.11 -1.88 -8.49
CA ALA A 10 -7.92 -0.90 -9.19
C ALA A 10 -8.87 -0.22 -8.21
N GLY A 11 -8.86 1.11 -8.20
CA GLY A 11 -9.86 1.93 -7.54
C GLY A 11 -10.91 2.42 -8.52
N TYR A 12 -12.15 2.54 -8.06
CA TYR A 12 -13.31 2.88 -8.90
C TYR A 12 -13.98 4.18 -8.44
N GLY A 13 -14.74 4.79 -9.35
CA GLY A 13 -15.50 6.02 -9.08
C GLY A 13 -16.57 5.89 -8.00
N THR A 14 -16.97 4.67 -7.66
CA THR A 14 -17.91 4.37 -6.57
C THR A 14 -17.23 4.23 -5.21
N GLY A 15 -15.91 4.42 -5.10
CA GLY A 15 -15.16 4.19 -3.86
C GLY A 15 -14.78 2.73 -3.61
N LYS A 16 -15.05 1.84 -4.56
CA LYS A 16 -14.71 0.42 -4.54
C LYS A 16 -13.23 0.19 -4.88
N ILE A 17 -12.61 -0.82 -4.26
CA ILE A 17 -11.31 -1.36 -4.70
C ILE A 17 -11.41 -2.84 -5.05
N ILE A 18 -10.68 -3.25 -6.10
CA ILE A 18 -10.54 -4.65 -6.49
C ILE A 18 -9.06 -5.00 -6.65
N LEU A 19 -8.65 -6.09 -6.00
CA LEU A 19 -7.35 -6.73 -6.14
C LEU A 19 -7.46 -7.94 -7.07
N TRP A 20 -6.53 -8.05 -8.01
CA TRP A 20 -6.47 -9.10 -9.01
C TRP A 20 -5.13 -9.84 -8.98
N ASP A 21 -5.18 -11.14 -9.22
CA ASP A 21 -4.04 -11.93 -9.68
C ASP A 21 -3.95 -11.73 -11.21
N ILE A 22 -2.87 -11.09 -11.67
CA ILE A 22 -2.71 -10.78 -13.10
C ILE A 22 -2.46 -12.05 -13.90
N ILE A 23 -1.65 -12.96 -13.36
CA ILE A 23 -1.23 -14.19 -14.04
C ILE A 23 -2.43 -15.12 -14.26
N LYS A 24 -3.30 -15.23 -13.25
CA LYS A 24 -4.52 -16.06 -13.33
C LYS A 24 -5.72 -15.33 -13.91
N GLY A 25 -5.68 -14.00 -14.02
CA GLY A 25 -6.80 -13.17 -14.47
C GLY A 25 -8.02 -13.23 -13.53
N SER A 26 -7.80 -13.50 -12.24
CA SER A 26 -8.88 -13.73 -11.26
C SER A 26 -8.92 -12.66 -10.17
N ILE A 27 -10.12 -12.32 -9.71
CA ILE A 27 -10.32 -11.44 -8.55
C ILE A 27 -9.86 -12.15 -7.27
N LEU A 28 -8.98 -11.50 -6.53
CA LEU A 28 -8.50 -11.95 -5.22
C LEU A 28 -9.27 -11.32 -4.06
N ASN A 29 -9.74 -10.08 -4.24
CA ASN A 29 -10.56 -9.37 -3.27
C ASN A 29 -11.36 -8.25 -3.97
N SER A 30 -12.56 -7.96 -3.45
CA SER A 30 -13.42 -6.87 -3.92
C SER A 30 -14.08 -6.20 -2.72
N THR A 31 -13.63 -5.00 -2.36
CA THR A 31 -14.14 -4.22 -1.23
C THR A 31 -15.01 -3.08 -1.74
N LEU A 32 -16.31 -3.15 -1.45
CA LEU A 32 -17.33 -2.28 -2.03
C LEU A 32 -17.45 -0.92 -1.35
N ASP A 33 -17.27 -0.87 -0.03
CA ASP A 33 -17.56 0.31 0.79
C ASP A 33 -16.30 0.89 1.46
N LEU A 34 -15.17 0.89 0.74
CA LEU A 34 -13.90 1.37 1.28
C LEU A 34 -13.88 2.90 1.41
N HIS A 35 -14.32 3.59 0.36
CA HIS A 35 -14.46 5.03 0.34
C HIS A 35 -15.90 5.40 0.00
N SER A 36 -16.40 6.51 0.55
CA SER A 36 -17.71 7.06 0.20
C SER A 36 -17.66 7.96 -1.05
N SER A 37 -16.48 8.20 -1.60
CA SER A 37 -16.25 9.06 -2.77
C SER A 37 -15.35 8.37 -3.80
N SER A 38 -15.25 8.98 -5.00
CA SER A 38 -14.44 8.44 -6.09
C SER A 38 -12.98 8.30 -5.69
N ILE A 39 -12.40 7.12 -5.93
CA ILE A 39 -10.97 6.92 -5.73
C ILE A 39 -10.20 7.66 -6.81
N SER A 40 -9.32 8.56 -6.37
CA SER A 40 -8.47 9.38 -7.23
C SER A 40 -7.14 8.70 -7.51
N SER A 41 -6.62 7.90 -6.55
CA SER A 41 -5.37 7.17 -6.75
C SER A 41 -5.26 5.94 -5.84
N VAL A 42 -4.55 4.92 -6.32
CA VAL A 42 -4.16 3.74 -5.55
C VAL A 42 -2.69 3.40 -5.83
N ARG A 43 -1.98 2.90 -4.82
CA ARG A 43 -0.60 2.39 -4.96
C ARG A 43 -0.48 1.09 -4.20
N LEU A 44 0.14 0.10 -4.84
CA LEU A 44 0.57 -1.12 -4.15
C LEU A 44 1.92 -0.81 -3.52
N ASN A 45 2.04 -1.06 -2.22
CA ASN A 45 3.31 -0.95 -1.54
C ASN A 45 4.13 -2.18 -1.95
N ALA A 46 5.39 -1.98 -2.34
CA ALA A 46 6.31 -3.07 -2.54
C ALA A 46 6.42 -3.84 -1.20
N LEU A 47 5.95 -5.09 -1.14
CA LEU A 47 6.31 -5.92 -0.01
C LEU A 47 7.69 -6.49 -0.29
N PRO A 48 8.54 -6.66 0.73
CA PRO A 48 9.81 -7.32 0.57
C PRO A 48 9.56 -8.69 -0.05
N MET A 49 10.06 -8.88 -1.26
CA MET A 49 10.08 -10.17 -1.93
C MET A 49 11.20 -10.97 -1.27
N ALA A 50 10.90 -11.71 -0.19
CA ALA A 50 11.74 -12.81 0.30
C ALA A 50 13.27 -12.52 0.39
N ALA A 51 13.67 -11.30 0.74
CA ALA A 51 15.08 -10.98 0.90
C ALA A 51 15.55 -11.56 2.25
N MET A 52 16.52 -12.47 2.19
CA MET A 52 17.28 -13.06 3.30
C MET A 52 16.69 -14.29 4.03
N GLY A 53 16.88 -15.47 3.43
CA GLY A 53 17.46 -16.65 4.11
C GLY A 53 16.82 -17.25 5.37
N GLY A 54 15.61 -16.83 5.78
CA GLY A 54 14.97 -17.25 7.02
C GLY A 54 13.62 -17.92 6.81
N ARG A 55 13.28 -18.87 7.70
CA ARG A 55 12.08 -19.71 7.67
C ARG A 55 10.80 -18.90 7.43
N GLN A 56 10.16 -19.25 6.31
CA GLN A 56 8.91 -18.78 5.77
C GLN A 56 7.83 -18.58 6.85
N SER A 57 7.38 -17.34 7.06
CA SER A 57 6.02 -17.12 7.56
C SER A 57 5.11 -17.14 6.33
N GLU A 58 4.25 -18.14 6.24
CA GLU A 58 3.43 -18.47 5.06
C GLU A 58 2.34 -17.43 4.72
N LYS A 59 2.28 -16.32 5.46
CA LYS A 59 1.32 -15.25 5.22
C LYS A 59 1.81 -14.32 4.11
N LYS A 60 1.31 -14.54 2.90
CA LYS A 60 1.45 -13.60 1.79
C LYS A 60 0.54 -12.39 2.04
N GLU A 61 1.10 -11.35 2.64
CA GLU A 61 0.43 -10.06 2.80
C GLU A 61 0.65 -9.20 1.55
N ILE A 62 -0.31 -8.33 1.24
CA ILE A 62 -0.18 -7.32 0.19
C ILE A 62 -0.56 -5.96 0.75
N GLY A 63 0.40 -5.03 0.76
CA GLY A 63 0.18 -3.66 1.22
C GLY A 63 -0.28 -2.76 0.09
N ALA A 64 -1.15 -1.80 0.40
CA ALA A 64 -1.53 -0.74 -0.52
C ALA A 64 -1.93 0.54 0.21
N VAL A 65 -2.06 1.62 -0.56
CA VAL A 65 -2.65 2.87 -0.12
C VAL A 65 -3.66 3.32 -1.16
N SER A 66 -4.77 3.89 -0.71
CA SER A 66 -5.79 4.52 -1.53
C SER A 66 -6.07 5.93 -1.10
N VAL A 67 -6.44 6.75 -2.07
CA VAL A 67 -6.84 8.14 -1.86
C VAL A 67 -8.11 8.42 -2.63
N ASP A 68 -9.04 9.12 -2.00
CA ASP A 68 -10.28 9.54 -2.64
C ASP A 68 -10.32 11.03 -2.99
N ALA A 69 -11.42 11.45 -3.63
CA ALA A 69 -11.63 12.81 -4.09
C ALA A 69 -11.71 13.84 -2.95
N ASN A 70 -12.02 13.39 -1.73
CA ASN A 70 -12.10 14.22 -0.53
C ASN A 70 -10.75 14.30 0.21
N GLY A 71 -9.72 13.63 -0.30
CA GLY A 71 -8.41 13.57 0.34
C GLY A 71 -8.31 12.59 1.51
N ILE A 72 -9.30 11.70 1.66
CA ILE A 72 -9.21 10.61 2.64
C ILE A 72 -8.17 9.62 2.14
N VAL A 73 -7.22 9.28 3.01
CA VAL A 73 -6.14 8.34 2.70
C VAL A 73 -6.26 7.12 3.59
N ASN A 74 -6.38 5.95 2.99
CA ASN A 74 -6.42 4.68 3.69
C ASN A 74 -5.21 3.82 3.32
N LYS A 75 -4.59 3.20 4.33
CA LYS A 75 -3.68 2.07 4.15
C LYS A 75 -4.50 0.78 4.16
N LEU A 76 -4.14 -0.13 3.27
CA LEU A 76 -4.80 -1.41 3.07
C LEU A 76 -3.78 -2.53 3.26
N THR A 77 -4.16 -3.55 4.03
CA THR A 77 -3.37 -4.77 4.18
C THR A 77 -4.23 -5.94 3.76
N PHE A 78 -3.93 -6.51 2.60
CA PHE A 78 -4.59 -7.71 2.11
C PHE A 78 -3.86 -8.94 2.64
N THR A 79 -4.57 -9.82 3.34
CA THR A 79 -3.99 -11.05 3.88
C THR A 79 -4.66 -12.25 3.24
N LYS A 80 -3.86 -13.19 2.72
CA LYS A 80 -4.39 -14.46 2.22
C LYS A 80 -4.77 -15.35 3.40
N GLY A 81 -6.05 -15.73 3.50
CA GLY A 81 -6.49 -16.71 4.48
C GLY A 81 -5.95 -18.10 4.17
N MET A 82 -5.72 -18.91 5.20
CA MET A 82 -5.25 -20.30 5.05
C MET A 82 -6.29 -21.21 4.38
N LEU A 83 -7.57 -20.88 4.54
CA LEU A 83 -8.71 -21.74 4.17
C LEU A 83 -9.39 -21.37 2.85
N TRP A 84 -9.19 -20.14 2.35
CA TRP A 84 -9.87 -19.64 1.16
C TRP A 84 -8.85 -18.98 0.23
N SER A 85 -9.08 -19.05 -1.09
CA SER A 85 -8.23 -18.37 -2.09
C SER A 85 -8.39 -16.85 -2.08
N THR A 86 -9.43 -16.34 -1.41
CA THR A 86 -9.75 -14.91 -1.31
C THR A 86 -8.91 -14.24 -0.23
N TYR A 87 -8.46 -13.02 -0.50
CA TYR A 87 -7.78 -12.18 0.47
C TYR A 87 -8.81 -11.48 1.36
N SER A 88 -8.54 -11.36 2.67
CA SER A 88 -9.21 -10.38 3.53
C SER A 88 -8.51 -9.03 3.41
N VAL A 89 -9.21 -7.92 3.63
CA VAL A 89 -8.59 -6.59 3.70
C VAL A 89 -8.75 -6.01 5.10
N GLU A 90 -7.67 -5.49 5.65
CA GLU A 90 -7.68 -4.60 6.79
C GLU A 90 -7.43 -3.17 6.31
N THR A 91 -8.11 -2.19 6.90
CA THR A 91 -8.05 -0.78 6.50
C THR A 91 -7.67 0.08 7.68
N GLU A 92 -6.69 0.96 7.49
CA GLU A 92 -6.20 1.91 8.47
C GLU A 92 -6.31 3.32 7.89
N LEU A 93 -7.02 4.22 8.57
CA LEU A 93 -7.17 5.61 8.16
C LEU A 93 -5.86 6.37 8.45
N LEU A 94 -5.22 6.89 7.41
CA LEU A 94 -4.00 7.69 7.52
C LEU A 94 -4.30 9.20 7.53
N LEU A 95 -5.26 9.64 6.70
CA LEU A 95 -5.74 11.03 6.65
C LEU A 95 -7.25 11.04 6.47
N ASP A 96 -7.92 11.96 7.16
CA ASP A 96 -9.38 12.11 7.17
C ASP A 96 -9.92 13.11 6.13
N GLY A 97 -9.06 13.63 5.26
CA GLY A 97 -9.41 14.62 4.24
C GLY A 97 -9.49 16.07 4.72
N THR A 98 -9.25 16.35 6.01
CA THR A 98 -9.26 17.74 6.53
C THR A 98 -8.19 18.62 5.90
N ALA A 99 -7.09 18.02 5.44
CA ALA A 99 -6.02 18.69 4.70
C ALA A 99 -6.43 19.10 3.26
N GLY A 100 -7.60 18.68 2.79
CA GLY A 100 -8.08 18.91 1.44
C GLY A 100 -7.55 17.89 0.44
N GLN A 101 -7.53 18.28 -0.82
CA GLN A 101 -7.24 17.35 -1.92
C GLN A 101 -5.76 16.92 -1.93
N ILE A 102 -5.55 15.61 -2.03
CA ILE A 102 -4.25 15.01 -2.32
C ILE A 102 -4.11 14.90 -3.83
N LEU A 103 -3.08 15.54 -4.38
CA LEU A 103 -2.82 15.56 -5.83
C LEU A 103 -1.94 14.41 -6.28
N ALA A 104 -1.00 14.00 -5.43
CA ALA A 104 -0.09 12.92 -5.73
C ALA A 104 0.19 12.10 -4.48
N MET A 105 0.40 10.81 -4.73
CA MET A 105 0.81 9.85 -3.72
C MET A 105 1.88 8.95 -4.33
N ASP A 106 2.85 8.59 -3.49
CA ASP A 106 3.82 7.56 -3.84
C ASP A 106 4.22 6.72 -2.62
N SER A 107 4.55 5.47 -2.88
CA SER A 107 5.12 4.55 -1.89
C SER A 107 6.61 4.43 -2.16
N LEU A 108 7.44 4.90 -1.22
CA LEU A 108 8.88 4.76 -1.34
C LEU A 108 9.27 3.30 -1.09
N PRO A 109 10.27 2.78 -1.85
CA PRO A 109 10.79 1.44 -1.61
C PRO A 109 11.36 1.33 -0.19
N SER A 110 11.32 0.13 0.38
CA SER A 110 12.13 -0.20 1.55
C SER A 110 13.60 -0.14 1.16
N PHE A 111 14.39 0.67 1.86
CA PHE A 111 15.84 0.65 1.73
C PHE A 111 16.36 -0.44 2.68
N ASP A 112 16.68 -1.62 2.14
CA ASP A 112 17.52 -2.57 2.86
C ASP A 112 18.96 -2.10 2.67
N ASP A 113 19.62 -1.67 3.76
CA ASP A 113 21.02 -1.22 3.71
C ASP A 113 21.93 -2.40 3.34
N GLU A 114 22.34 -2.46 2.07
CA GLU A 114 23.34 -3.40 1.55
C GLU A 114 24.79 -2.85 1.72
N SER A 115 25.06 -1.98 2.69
CA SER A 115 26.41 -1.43 2.87
C SER A 115 27.22 -2.21 3.92
N GLY A 116 27.99 -3.19 3.44
CA GLY A 116 29.19 -3.69 4.11
C GLY A 116 30.33 -2.65 4.13
N GLY A 117 30.06 -1.42 4.54
CA GLY A 117 31.01 -0.32 4.53
C GLY A 117 30.82 0.59 5.72
N THR A 118 31.80 0.61 6.61
CA THR A 118 31.91 1.51 7.76
C THR A 118 31.89 2.97 7.30
N ALA A 119 30.77 3.66 7.52
CA ALA A 119 30.75 5.12 7.56
C ALA A 119 29.76 5.57 8.64
N THR A 120 30.31 6.17 9.68
CA THR A 120 29.63 6.79 10.80
C THR A 120 28.76 7.96 10.31
N MET A 121 27.44 7.80 10.34
CA MET A 121 26.51 8.90 10.52
C MET A 121 25.72 8.61 11.79
N ASP A 122 26.05 9.36 12.84
CA ASP A 122 25.43 9.28 14.14
C ASP A 122 23.91 9.44 14.06
N ASN A 123 23.23 8.46 14.67
CA ASN A 123 21.98 8.65 15.42
C ASN A 123 20.72 9.07 14.64
N MET A 124 20.35 8.31 13.59
CA MET A 124 18.93 8.08 13.32
C MET A 124 18.65 6.58 13.34
N ASP A 125 18.03 6.11 14.42
CA ASP A 125 17.47 4.76 14.53
C ASP A 125 16.29 4.61 13.55
N TYR A 126 16.58 4.52 12.25
CA TYR A 126 15.59 4.04 11.29
C TYR A 126 15.48 2.53 11.45
N HIS A 127 14.29 2.04 11.78
CA HIS A 127 14.01 0.62 11.77
C HIS A 127 14.17 0.10 10.32
N PRO A 128 14.84 -1.06 10.09
CA PRO A 128 15.20 -1.56 8.75
C PRO A 128 14.02 -2.05 7.89
N SER A 129 12.81 -1.51 8.10
CA SER A 129 11.61 -1.87 7.34
C SER A 129 10.59 -0.74 7.19
N VAL A 130 11.00 0.52 7.40
CA VAL A 130 10.06 1.66 7.31
C VAL A 130 9.76 1.97 5.84
N ASN A 131 8.66 1.39 5.34
CA ASN A 131 8.01 1.87 4.12
C ASN A 131 7.46 3.28 4.37
N LYS A 132 7.91 4.25 3.58
CA LYS A 132 7.45 5.64 3.66
C LYS A 132 6.43 5.90 2.56
N ILE A 133 5.35 6.59 2.90
CA ILE A 133 4.38 7.10 1.92
C ILE A 133 4.64 8.60 1.80
N VAL A 134 4.79 9.08 0.58
CA VAL A 134 4.87 10.51 0.28
C VAL A 134 3.53 10.95 -0.27
N LEU A 135 2.97 12.01 0.32
CA LEU A 135 1.72 12.61 -0.11
C LEU A 135 1.99 14.08 -0.45
N ILE A 136 1.53 14.51 -1.62
CA ILE A 136 1.55 15.91 -2.04
C ILE A 136 0.11 16.39 -2.03
N ALA A 137 -0.17 17.33 -1.14
CA ALA A 137 -1.49 17.92 -0.95
C ALA A 137 -1.48 19.40 -1.34
N LEU A 138 -2.64 19.89 -1.79
CA LEU A 138 -2.91 21.32 -1.76
C LEU A 138 -3.56 21.66 -0.43
N SER A 139 -2.91 22.51 0.35
CA SER A 139 -3.60 23.15 1.48
C SER A 139 -4.64 24.10 0.90
N SER A 140 -5.93 23.89 1.19
CA SER A 140 -6.90 24.95 0.99
C SER A 140 -6.72 25.96 2.12
N ALA A 141 -6.21 27.14 1.82
CA ALA A 141 -6.41 28.28 2.71
C ALA A 141 -7.92 28.48 2.84
N ARG A 142 -8.46 28.14 4.01
CA ARG A 142 -9.82 28.54 4.40
C ARG A 142 -9.79 30.00 4.83
#